data_AF-A0AAV5P148-F1
#
_entry.id   AF-A0AAV5P148-F1
#
_cell.length_a   1.000
_cell.length_b   1.000
_cell.length_c   1.000
_cell.angle_alpha   90.00
_cell.angle_beta   90.00
_cell.angle_gamma   90.00
#
_symmetry.space_group_name_H-M   'P 1'
#
loop_
_entity.id
_entity.type
_entity.pdbx_description
1 polymer ?
#
loop_
_entity_poly.entity_id
_entity_poly.type
_entity_poly.pdbx_seq_one_letter_code
_entity_poly.pdbx_strand_id
1 'polypeptide(L)'
;MARVGDAVSGWSVGDRVVALLDGGGYAEQVRVRATQVLPVPDGVDLVDAAALPEAVCTVWSNVVDVGRLAPGEWLLVHGGSGGVGTVGVQLGAALGAHVAVTAGGRDRADRCLALGASLAVDHRTEDFVATVRDASGGHGADVVLDVVGAAYLPRNLEVLATGGRLVVIGMQKGRRAELDLGLLLARRATVAGTTLRARPPQEKARIVHEVLTHVWPLVEDGRVRPVVHARLPLDEAARAHELLDSGEVFGKVLLVP
;
A
#
# COMPACT_ATOMS: atom_id res chain seq x y z
N MET A 1 14.31 0.01 28.65
CA MET A 1 15.63 -0.45 28.15
C MET A 1 15.38 -1.59 27.17
N ALA A 2 15.93 -1.52 25.95
CA ALA A 2 15.69 -2.53 24.91
C ALA A 2 16.27 -3.90 25.29
N ARG A 3 15.61 -4.98 24.88
CA ARG A 3 16.03 -6.37 25.14
C ARG A 3 15.72 -7.24 23.93
N VAL A 4 16.58 -8.24 23.70
CA VAL A 4 16.39 -9.30 22.72
C VAL A 4 16.05 -10.59 23.49
N GLY A 5 15.07 -11.36 23.01
CA GLY A 5 14.69 -12.61 23.66
C GLY A 5 15.72 -13.71 23.45
N ASP A 6 15.86 -14.62 24.42
CA ASP A 6 16.94 -15.62 24.44
C ASP A 6 17.00 -16.55 23.20
N ALA A 7 15.84 -16.79 22.57
CA ALA A 7 15.73 -17.62 21.37
C ALA A 7 15.82 -16.83 20.05
N VAL A 8 16.05 -15.51 20.11
CA VAL A 8 16.17 -14.66 18.92
C VAL A 8 17.62 -14.63 18.47
N SER A 9 17.83 -14.88 17.18
CA SER A 9 19.13 -14.73 16.49
C SER A 9 19.05 -13.61 15.46
N GLY A 10 20.21 -13.09 15.04
CA GLY A 10 20.32 -12.07 13.99
C GLY A 10 20.04 -10.63 14.44
N TRP A 11 19.72 -10.39 15.72
CA TRP A 11 19.48 -9.07 16.28
C TRP A 11 20.25 -8.88 17.59
N SER A 12 20.78 -7.67 17.79
CA SER A 12 21.52 -7.25 18.97
C SER A 12 20.92 -5.98 19.56
N VAL A 13 21.11 -5.78 20.88
CA VAL A 13 20.76 -4.50 21.52
C VAL A 13 21.62 -3.39 20.90
N GLY A 14 20.95 -2.33 20.42
CA GLY A 14 21.61 -1.20 19.75
C GLY A 14 21.35 -1.15 18.24
N ASP A 15 20.86 -2.24 17.64
CA ASP A 15 20.50 -2.25 16.23
C ASP A 15 19.38 -1.24 15.95
N ARG A 16 19.55 -0.46 14.87
CA ARG A 16 18.50 0.43 14.37
C ARG A 16 17.58 -0.37 13.46
N VAL A 17 16.30 -0.40 13.81
CA VAL A 17 15.32 -1.26 13.14
C VAL A 17 13.99 -0.55 12.95
N VAL A 18 13.21 -1.05 12.00
CA VAL A 18 11.79 -0.75 11.84
C VAL A 18 11.00 -2.05 11.90
N ALA A 19 9.71 -1.98 12.21
CA ALA A 19 8.94 -3.19 12.43
C ALA A 19 7.49 -3.09 11.94
N LEU A 20 6.97 -4.20 11.45
CA LEU A 20 5.55 -4.38 11.22
C LEU A 20 4.88 -4.72 12.57
N LEU A 21 3.98 -3.87 13.05
CA LEU A 21 3.35 -4.02 14.35
C LEU A 21 1.89 -4.50 14.25
N ASP A 22 1.48 -5.31 15.21
CA ASP A 22 0.08 -5.75 15.36
C ASP A 22 -0.74 -4.77 16.23
N GLY A 23 -0.09 -3.73 16.74
CA GLY A 23 -0.60 -2.75 17.70
C GLY A 23 0.50 -2.30 18.67
N GLY A 24 0.21 -1.29 19.49
CA GLY A 24 1.12 -0.81 20.54
C GLY A 24 2.23 0.14 20.09
N GLY A 25 2.20 0.64 18.84
CA GLY A 25 3.22 1.54 18.30
C GLY A 25 3.14 2.98 18.81
N TYR A 26 2.03 3.41 19.42
CA TYR A 26 1.93 4.72 20.07
C TYR A 26 2.45 4.61 21.51
N ALA A 27 3.75 4.35 21.64
CA ALA A 27 4.45 4.16 22.90
C ALA A 27 5.95 4.37 22.70
N GLU A 28 6.66 4.73 23.77
CA GLU A 28 8.13 4.84 23.75
C GLU A 28 8.82 3.47 23.59
N GLN A 29 8.13 2.38 23.94
CA GLN A 29 8.63 1.01 23.86
C GLN A 29 7.53 0.06 23.42
N VAL A 30 7.84 -0.87 22.52
CA VAL A 30 6.91 -1.88 22.01
C VAL A 30 7.56 -3.26 21.95
N ARG A 31 6.77 -4.29 22.21
CA ARG A 31 7.18 -5.69 22.03
C ARG A 31 6.75 -6.17 20.64
N VAL A 32 7.70 -6.64 19.84
CA VAL A 32 7.45 -7.18 18.51
C VAL A 32 8.12 -8.54 18.33
N ARG A 33 7.60 -9.35 17.41
CA ARG A 33 8.21 -10.62 17.02
C ARG A 33 9.45 -10.31 16.17
N ALA A 34 10.57 -11.00 16.43
CA ALA A 34 11.81 -10.81 15.67
C ALA A 34 11.62 -11.00 14.15
N THR A 35 10.68 -11.86 13.73
CA THR A 35 10.33 -12.11 12.33
C THR A 35 9.54 -10.98 11.67
N GLN A 36 9.17 -9.94 12.42
CA GLN A 36 8.47 -8.74 11.92
C GLN A 36 9.37 -7.50 11.99
N VAL A 37 10.65 -7.68 12.29
CA VAL A 37 11.67 -6.63 12.37
C VAL A 37 12.48 -6.61 11.08
N LEU A 38 12.76 -5.41 10.59
CA LEU A 38 13.55 -5.11 9.40
C LEU A 38 14.68 -4.13 9.80
N PRO A 39 15.88 -4.23 9.21
CA PRO A 39 16.91 -3.24 9.43
C PRO A 39 16.46 -1.91 8.84
N VAL A 40 16.92 -0.77 9.38
CA VAL A 40 16.72 0.51 8.66
C VAL A 40 17.39 0.41 7.29
N PRO A 41 16.70 0.72 6.17
CA PRO A 41 17.32 0.69 4.85
C PRO A 41 18.45 1.71 4.77
N ASP A 42 19.53 1.35 4.08
CA ASP A 42 20.63 2.27 3.82
C ASP A 42 20.13 3.53 3.10
N GLY A 43 20.63 4.69 3.54
CA GLY A 43 20.25 5.99 2.97
C GLY A 43 18.90 6.56 3.42
N VAL A 44 18.15 5.88 4.29
CA VAL A 44 16.87 6.35 4.83
C VAL A 44 17.01 6.75 6.29
N ASP A 45 16.47 7.92 6.66
CA ASP A 45 16.41 8.35 8.06
C ASP A 45 15.56 7.38 8.90
N LEU A 46 15.94 7.16 10.17
CA LEU A 46 15.26 6.20 11.05
C LEU A 46 13.78 6.52 11.25
N VAL A 47 13.43 7.80 11.44
CA VAL A 47 12.03 8.20 11.63
C VAL A 47 11.25 7.93 10.35
N ASP A 48 11.81 8.33 9.21
CA ASP A 48 11.15 8.15 7.91
C ASP A 48 11.03 6.68 7.50
N ALA A 49 12.00 5.84 7.87
CA ALA A 49 11.94 4.41 7.64
C ALA A 49 10.73 3.76 8.35
N ALA A 50 10.25 4.31 9.47
CA ALA A 50 9.05 3.83 10.15
C ALA A 50 7.77 3.96 9.30
N ALA A 51 7.79 4.78 8.23
CA ALA A 51 6.69 4.90 7.29
C ALA A 51 6.52 3.65 6.39
N LEU A 52 7.55 2.81 6.28
CA LEU A 52 7.62 1.72 5.30
C LEU A 52 6.85 0.45 5.70
N PRO A 53 7.08 -0.19 6.87
CA PRO A 53 6.73 -1.60 7.08
C PRO A 53 5.27 -1.96 6.76
N GLU A 54 4.32 -1.19 7.30
CA GLU A 54 2.88 -1.40 7.06
C GLU A 54 2.54 -1.30 5.56
N ALA A 55 3.04 -0.28 4.88
CA ALA A 55 2.69 0.01 3.49
C ALA A 55 3.35 -0.98 2.53
N VAL A 56 4.66 -1.23 2.66
CA VAL A 56 5.37 -2.17 1.77
C VAL A 56 4.88 -3.60 1.95
N CYS A 57 4.61 -4.05 3.18
CA CYS A 57 4.06 -5.39 3.44
C CYS A 57 2.64 -5.52 2.88
N THR A 58 1.82 -4.47 3.01
CA THR A 58 0.47 -4.46 2.43
C THR A 58 0.52 -4.54 0.92
N VAL A 59 1.30 -3.69 0.26
CA VAL A 59 1.37 -3.66 -1.21
C VAL A 59 1.96 -4.97 -1.73
N TRP A 60 3.09 -5.44 -1.20
CA TRP A 60 3.72 -6.69 -1.65
C TRP A 60 2.77 -7.88 -1.54
N SER A 61 2.19 -8.09 -0.36
CA SER A 61 1.29 -9.23 -0.12
C SER A 61 -0.05 -9.18 -0.86
N ASN A 62 -0.43 -8.04 -1.44
CA ASN A 62 -1.69 -7.88 -2.16
C ASN A 62 -1.51 -7.74 -3.67
N VAL A 63 -0.54 -6.95 -4.11
CA VAL A 63 -0.27 -6.71 -5.53
C VAL A 63 0.54 -7.86 -6.13
N VAL A 64 1.54 -8.36 -5.40
CA VAL A 64 2.43 -9.43 -5.90
C VAL A 64 1.91 -10.81 -5.51
N ASP A 65 1.71 -11.10 -4.22
CA ASP A 65 1.31 -12.45 -3.81
C ASP A 65 -0.11 -12.82 -4.30
N VAL A 66 -1.10 -11.97 -4.00
CA VAL A 66 -2.52 -12.25 -4.31
C VAL A 66 -2.87 -11.80 -5.72
N GLY A 67 -2.48 -10.58 -6.06
CA GLY A 67 -2.70 -9.94 -7.34
C GLY A 67 -1.79 -10.46 -8.44
N ARG A 68 -0.69 -11.17 -8.13
CA ARG A 68 0.22 -11.75 -9.14
C ARG A 68 0.58 -10.77 -10.25
N LEU A 69 0.86 -9.52 -9.89
CA LEU A 69 1.23 -8.49 -10.87
C LEU A 69 2.47 -8.92 -11.64
N ALA A 70 2.40 -8.85 -12.96
CA ALA A 70 3.51 -9.10 -13.86
C ALA A 70 3.97 -7.81 -14.56
N PRO A 71 5.25 -7.73 -15.00
CA PRO A 71 5.72 -6.61 -15.82
C PRO A 71 4.86 -6.43 -17.08
N GLY A 72 4.56 -5.18 -17.44
CA GLY A 72 3.72 -4.81 -18.57
C GLY A 72 2.21 -4.86 -18.32
N GLU A 73 1.75 -5.43 -17.20
CA GLU A 73 0.34 -5.39 -16.81
C GLU A 73 -0.08 -3.99 -16.32
N TRP A 74 -1.38 -3.70 -16.39
CA TRP A 74 -1.98 -2.51 -15.80
C TRP A 74 -2.36 -2.73 -14.33
N LEU A 75 -1.80 -1.92 -13.44
CA LEU A 75 -2.16 -1.85 -12.03
C LEU A 75 -2.99 -0.57 -11.77
N LEU A 76 -4.23 -0.72 -11.31
CA LEU A 76 -5.03 0.39 -10.80
C LEU A 76 -4.94 0.45 -9.27
N VAL A 77 -4.39 1.54 -8.74
CA VAL A 77 -4.31 1.80 -7.29
C VAL A 77 -5.33 2.85 -6.89
N HIS A 78 -6.33 2.46 -6.10
CA HIS A 78 -7.24 3.43 -5.50
C HIS A 78 -6.60 4.11 -4.28
N GLY A 79 -6.91 5.41 -4.11
CA GLY A 79 -6.38 6.19 -2.99
C GLY A 79 -4.88 6.43 -3.12
N GLY A 80 -4.41 6.76 -4.32
CA GLY A 80 -2.98 6.91 -4.66
C GLY A 80 -2.22 7.89 -3.76
N SER A 81 -2.91 8.90 -3.20
CA SER A 81 -2.31 9.85 -2.25
C SER A 81 -2.13 9.29 -0.83
N GLY A 82 -2.69 8.13 -0.50
CA GLY A 82 -2.57 7.54 0.84
C GLY A 82 -1.25 6.83 1.09
N GLY A 83 -0.99 6.44 2.34
CA GLY A 83 0.23 5.73 2.72
C GLY A 83 0.48 4.43 1.95
N VAL A 84 -0.57 3.60 1.75
CA VAL A 84 -0.48 2.40 0.91
C VAL A 84 -0.43 2.76 -0.57
N GLY A 85 -1.23 3.76 -0.99
CA GLY A 85 -1.32 4.18 -2.39
C GLY A 85 0.03 4.64 -2.93
N THR A 86 0.72 5.53 -2.21
CA THR A 86 2.03 6.06 -2.62
C THR A 86 3.11 4.99 -2.77
N VAL A 87 3.07 3.93 -1.95
CA VAL A 87 3.96 2.76 -2.12
C VAL A 87 3.49 1.88 -3.28
N GLY A 88 2.17 1.70 -3.46
CA GLY A 88 1.59 0.95 -4.57
C GLY A 88 2.00 1.51 -5.92
N VAL A 89 2.05 2.83 -6.06
CA VAL A 89 2.54 3.52 -7.27
C VAL A 89 4.00 3.20 -7.54
N GLN A 90 4.87 3.48 -6.57
CA GLN A 90 6.31 3.34 -6.74
C GLN A 90 6.70 1.88 -6.98
N LEU A 91 6.12 0.95 -6.21
CA LEU A 91 6.43 -0.47 -6.34
C LEU A 91 5.88 -1.06 -7.65
N GLY A 92 4.66 -0.70 -8.05
CA GLY A 92 4.12 -1.12 -9.35
C GLY A 92 4.99 -0.66 -10.52
N ALA A 93 5.41 0.61 -10.49
CA ALA A 93 6.31 1.15 -11.51
C ALA A 93 7.69 0.47 -11.49
N ALA A 94 8.27 0.25 -10.31
CA ALA A 94 9.56 -0.44 -10.15
C ALA A 94 9.52 -1.91 -10.62
N LEU A 95 8.35 -2.55 -10.56
CA LEU A 95 8.11 -3.90 -11.09
C LEU A 95 7.77 -3.91 -12.59
N GLY A 96 7.77 -2.75 -13.25
CA GLY A 96 7.56 -2.63 -14.70
C GLY A 96 6.10 -2.66 -15.13
N ALA A 97 5.15 -2.41 -14.23
CA ALA A 97 3.73 -2.29 -14.58
C ALA A 97 3.37 -0.87 -15.06
N HIS A 98 2.29 -0.75 -15.82
CA HIS A 98 1.65 0.52 -16.11
C HIS A 98 0.72 0.88 -14.96
N VAL A 99 1.07 1.90 -14.16
CA VAL A 99 0.31 2.22 -12.95
C VAL A 99 -0.68 3.34 -13.21
N ALA A 100 -1.96 3.02 -13.10
CA ALA A 100 -3.05 3.98 -13.00
C ALA A 100 -3.39 4.23 -11.53
N VAL A 101 -3.75 5.47 -11.18
CA VAL A 101 -4.19 5.82 -9.82
C VAL A 101 -5.48 6.60 -9.82
N THR A 102 -6.23 6.47 -8.73
CA THR A 102 -7.26 7.47 -8.37
C THR A 102 -6.80 8.31 -7.19
N ALA A 103 -6.83 9.63 -7.36
CA ALA A 103 -6.53 10.61 -6.31
C ALA A 103 -7.59 11.73 -6.34
N GLY A 104 -7.78 12.47 -5.26
CA GLY A 104 -8.80 13.53 -5.20
C GLY A 104 -8.17 14.91 -5.32
N GLY A 105 -8.44 15.61 -6.42
CA GLY A 105 -7.82 16.90 -6.75
C GLY A 105 -6.61 16.77 -7.67
N ARG A 106 -6.50 17.70 -8.62
CA ARG A 106 -5.42 17.76 -9.62
C ARG A 106 -4.03 17.75 -9.01
N ASP A 107 -3.78 18.55 -7.97
CA ASP A 107 -2.48 18.62 -7.29
C ASP A 107 -2.02 17.24 -6.77
N ARG A 108 -2.96 16.40 -6.32
CA ARG A 108 -2.64 15.05 -5.84
C ARG A 108 -2.38 14.08 -6.97
N ALA A 109 -3.16 14.19 -8.05
CA ALA A 109 -2.95 13.41 -9.26
C ALA A 109 -1.53 13.67 -9.80
N ASP A 110 -1.14 14.94 -9.93
CA ASP A 110 0.18 15.33 -10.40
C ASP A 110 1.32 14.81 -9.50
N ARG A 111 1.11 14.83 -8.18
CA ARG A 111 2.07 14.23 -7.24
C ARG A 111 2.17 12.71 -7.38
N CYS A 112 1.10 12.01 -7.75
CA CYS A 112 1.16 10.57 -8.02
C CYS A 112 1.90 10.27 -9.32
N LEU A 113 1.75 11.11 -10.36
CA LEU A 113 2.57 11.03 -11.57
C LEU A 113 4.06 11.17 -11.24
N ALA A 114 4.41 12.12 -10.36
CA ALA A 114 5.78 12.30 -9.89
C ALA A 114 6.33 11.12 -9.05
N LEU A 115 5.48 10.21 -8.60
CA LEU A 115 5.87 8.95 -7.94
C LEU A 115 6.01 7.77 -8.91
N GLY A 116 5.76 7.97 -10.21
CA GLY A 116 5.88 6.94 -11.24
C GLY A 116 4.56 6.40 -11.78
N ALA A 117 3.41 7.00 -11.43
CA ALA A 117 2.15 6.62 -12.08
C ALA A 117 2.21 6.99 -13.58
N SER A 118 1.80 6.05 -14.44
CA SER A 118 1.60 6.30 -15.87
C SER A 118 0.34 7.11 -16.14
N LEU A 119 -0.66 6.98 -15.27
CA LEU A 119 -1.95 7.66 -15.38
C LEU A 119 -2.44 8.05 -13.98
N ALA A 120 -2.94 9.27 -13.84
CA ALA A 120 -3.59 9.72 -12.60
C ALA A 120 -4.96 10.32 -12.91
N VAL A 121 -5.98 9.78 -12.24
CA VAL A 121 -7.38 10.16 -12.39
C VAL A 121 -7.82 10.96 -11.17
N ASP A 122 -8.27 12.20 -11.38
CA ASP A 122 -9.02 12.94 -10.37
C ASP A 122 -10.45 12.41 -10.31
N HIS A 123 -10.70 11.47 -9.40
CA HIS A 123 -11.99 10.82 -9.23
C HIS A 123 -13.15 11.76 -8.83
N ARG A 124 -12.88 13.05 -8.59
CA ARG A 124 -13.92 14.06 -8.35
C ARG A 124 -14.52 14.60 -9.64
N THR A 125 -13.75 14.57 -10.73
CA THR A 125 -14.11 15.18 -12.02
C THR A 125 -14.05 14.20 -13.18
N GLU A 126 -13.39 13.06 -13.01
CA GLU A 126 -13.11 12.10 -14.06
C GLU A 126 -13.66 10.71 -13.72
N ASP A 127 -14.05 9.96 -14.76
CA ASP A 127 -14.42 8.55 -14.65
C ASP A 127 -13.18 7.66 -14.82
N PHE A 128 -12.77 6.99 -13.73
CA PHE A 128 -11.60 6.11 -13.77
C PHE A 128 -11.78 4.90 -14.69
N VAL A 129 -13.01 4.41 -14.90
CA VAL A 129 -13.25 3.25 -15.77
C VAL A 129 -12.99 3.63 -17.21
N ALA A 130 -13.57 4.74 -17.66
CA ALA A 130 -13.36 5.26 -19.01
C ALA A 130 -11.88 5.61 -19.23
N THR A 131 -11.29 6.38 -18.30
CA THR A 131 -9.92 6.87 -18.43
C THR A 131 -8.89 5.72 -18.48
N VAL A 132 -9.02 4.71 -17.62
CA VAL A 132 -8.12 3.55 -17.63
C VAL A 132 -8.32 2.71 -18.89
N ARG A 133 -9.57 2.50 -19.35
CA ARG A 133 -9.82 1.79 -20.61
C ARG A 133 -9.22 2.52 -21.79
N ASP A 134 -9.38 3.83 -21.89
CA ASP A 134 -8.83 4.60 -23.00
C ASP A 134 -7.29 4.56 -23.02
N ALA A 135 -6.65 4.77 -21.86
CA ALA A 135 -5.20 4.73 -21.74
C ALA A 135 -4.59 3.35 -22.01
N SER A 136 -5.35 2.28 -21.76
CA SER A 136 -4.94 0.89 -21.99
C SER A 136 -5.40 0.33 -23.36
N GLY A 137 -5.91 1.17 -24.26
CA GLY A 137 -6.36 0.73 -25.59
C GLY A 137 -7.58 -0.21 -25.55
N GLY A 138 -8.44 -0.04 -24.55
CA GLY A 138 -9.63 -0.86 -24.30
C GLY A 138 -9.41 -2.09 -23.42
N HIS A 139 -8.16 -2.39 -23.03
CA HIS A 139 -7.79 -3.58 -22.24
C HIS A 139 -8.41 -3.55 -20.84
N GLY A 140 -8.20 -2.47 -20.08
CA GLY A 140 -8.59 -2.34 -18.68
C GLY A 140 -7.43 -2.62 -17.71
N ALA A 141 -7.76 -2.84 -16.43
CA ALA A 141 -6.79 -3.13 -15.37
C ALA A 141 -6.63 -4.64 -15.11
N ASP A 142 -5.39 -5.12 -15.03
CA ASP A 142 -5.09 -6.52 -14.71
C ASP A 142 -5.06 -6.76 -13.19
N VAL A 143 -4.61 -5.79 -12.41
CA VAL A 143 -4.76 -5.75 -10.95
C VAL A 143 -5.47 -4.48 -10.54
N VAL A 144 -6.43 -4.58 -9.62
CA VAL A 144 -6.96 -3.43 -8.88
C VAL A 144 -6.62 -3.61 -7.40
N LEU A 145 -5.92 -2.64 -6.82
CA LEU A 145 -5.72 -2.54 -5.37
C LEU A 145 -6.76 -1.56 -4.78
N ASP A 146 -7.73 -2.11 -4.06
CA ASP A 146 -8.92 -1.36 -3.64
C ASP A 146 -8.97 -1.11 -2.13
N VAL A 147 -8.90 0.17 -1.75
CA VAL A 147 -9.10 0.67 -0.38
C VAL A 147 -10.52 1.21 -0.15
N VAL A 148 -11.31 1.37 -1.21
CA VAL A 148 -12.61 2.05 -1.19
C VAL A 148 -13.72 1.09 -0.82
N GLY A 149 -13.72 -0.12 -1.38
CA GLY A 149 -14.67 -1.18 -1.07
C GLY A 149 -16.02 -0.99 -1.77
N ALA A 150 -17.11 -1.04 -1.01
CA ALA A 150 -18.46 -1.21 -1.55
C ALA A 150 -18.83 -0.24 -2.68
N ALA A 151 -18.54 1.06 -2.51
CA ALA A 151 -18.90 2.07 -3.50
C ALA A 151 -18.22 1.87 -4.87
N TYR A 152 -17.05 1.22 -4.92
CA TYR A 152 -16.30 1.01 -6.16
C TYR A 152 -16.46 -0.41 -6.72
N LEU A 153 -17.04 -1.36 -5.99
CA LEU A 153 -17.10 -2.76 -6.41
C LEU A 153 -17.66 -2.96 -7.83
N PRO A 154 -18.83 -2.39 -8.22
CA PRO A 154 -19.36 -2.57 -9.58
C PRO A 154 -18.42 -1.99 -10.64
N ARG A 155 -17.90 -0.79 -10.40
CA ARG A 155 -17.00 -0.07 -11.32
C ARG A 155 -15.63 -0.73 -11.44
N ASN A 156 -15.17 -1.36 -10.36
CA ASN A 156 -13.96 -2.17 -10.37
C ASN A 156 -14.15 -3.38 -11.29
N LEU A 157 -15.30 -4.06 -11.26
CA LEU A 157 -15.57 -5.14 -12.23
C LEU A 157 -15.63 -4.64 -13.68
N GLU A 158 -16.14 -3.43 -13.92
CA GLU A 158 -16.21 -2.83 -15.25
C GLU A 158 -14.82 -2.50 -15.82
N VAL A 159 -13.90 -1.99 -15.00
CA VAL A 159 -12.55 -1.60 -15.45
C VAL A 159 -11.61 -2.79 -15.60
N LEU A 160 -11.89 -3.92 -14.95
CA LEU A 160 -11.02 -5.10 -15.05
C LEU A 160 -10.87 -5.56 -16.51
N ALA A 161 -9.62 -5.89 -16.84
CA ALA A 161 -9.28 -6.68 -18.01
C ALA A 161 -9.82 -8.11 -17.86
N THR A 162 -9.89 -8.84 -18.97
CA THR A 162 -10.24 -10.26 -18.93
C THR A 162 -9.15 -11.05 -18.20
N GLY A 163 -9.51 -11.80 -17.17
CA GLY A 163 -8.58 -12.46 -16.25
C GLY A 163 -8.11 -11.58 -15.08
N GLY A 164 -8.60 -10.34 -15.01
CA GLY A 164 -8.17 -9.35 -14.02
C GLY A 164 -8.50 -9.72 -12.57
N ARG A 165 -7.74 -9.16 -11.64
CA ARG A 165 -7.76 -9.51 -10.21
C ARG A 165 -8.03 -8.26 -9.36
N LEU A 166 -9.19 -8.22 -8.71
CA LEU A 166 -9.53 -7.20 -7.73
C LEU A 166 -9.11 -7.67 -6.34
N VAL A 167 -8.25 -6.90 -5.68
CA VAL A 167 -7.77 -7.15 -4.32
C VAL A 167 -8.27 -6.05 -3.39
N VAL A 168 -9.30 -6.36 -2.60
CA VAL A 168 -9.93 -5.46 -1.64
C VAL A 168 -9.20 -5.52 -0.31
N ILE A 169 -8.63 -4.38 0.10
CA ILE A 169 -7.85 -4.22 1.33
C ILE A 169 -8.44 -3.16 2.28
N GLY A 170 -9.50 -2.48 1.85
CA GLY A 170 -10.16 -1.42 2.61
C GLY A 170 -11.64 -1.29 2.29
N MET A 171 -12.31 -0.47 3.09
CA MET A 171 -13.76 -0.28 3.06
C MET A 171 -14.14 1.17 3.34
N GLN A 172 -13.31 2.12 2.89
CA GLN A 172 -13.46 3.55 3.19
C GLN A 172 -14.84 4.10 2.80
N LYS A 173 -15.45 3.58 1.73
CA LYS A 173 -16.79 3.95 1.28
C LYS A 173 -17.73 2.75 1.26
N GLY A 174 -17.78 2.06 2.39
CA GLY A 174 -18.82 1.07 2.68
C GLY A 174 -18.35 -0.38 2.67
N ARG A 175 -19.10 -1.21 3.38
CA ARG A 175 -18.75 -2.61 3.71
C ARG A 175 -19.53 -3.67 2.94
N ARG A 176 -20.66 -3.30 2.33
CA ARG A 176 -21.60 -4.22 1.67
C ARG A 176 -21.99 -3.64 0.32
N ALA A 177 -21.92 -4.47 -0.71
CA ALA A 177 -22.35 -4.15 -2.07
C ALA A 177 -22.83 -5.45 -2.74
N GLU A 178 -23.62 -5.30 -3.81
CA GLU A 178 -23.99 -6.41 -4.67
C GLU A 178 -22.88 -6.69 -5.68
N LEU A 179 -22.63 -7.97 -5.95
CA LEU A 179 -21.63 -8.43 -6.90
C LEU A 179 -22.36 -9.02 -8.12
N ASP A 180 -22.19 -8.40 -9.29
CA ASP A 180 -22.70 -8.95 -10.54
C ASP A 180 -21.86 -10.17 -10.97
N LEU A 181 -22.43 -11.36 -10.77
CA LEU A 181 -21.78 -12.62 -11.15
C LEU A 181 -21.70 -12.81 -12.67
N GLY A 182 -22.61 -12.21 -13.44
CA GLY A 182 -22.55 -12.25 -14.90
C GLY A 182 -21.34 -11.50 -15.43
N LEU A 183 -21.10 -10.30 -14.91
CA LEU A 183 -19.90 -9.51 -15.24
C LEU A 183 -18.61 -10.18 -14.75
N LEU A 184 -18.62 -10.75 -13.55
CA LEU A 184 -17.48 -11.50 -13.01
C LEU A 184 -17.09 -12.67 -13.94
N LEU A 185 -18.08 -13.46 -14.37
CA LEU A 185 -17.88 -14.60 -15.27
C LEU A 185 -17.44 -14.15 -16.66
N ALA A 186 -18.06 -13.11 -17.23
CA ALA A 186 -17.70 -12.56 -18.53
C ALA A 186 -16.25 -12.08 -18.58
N ARG A 187 -15.74 -11.53 -17.47
CA ARG A 187 -14.33 -11.13 -17.31
C ARG A 187 -13.42 -12.28 -16.93
N ARG A 188 -13.92 -13.44 -16.50
CA ARG A 188 -13.11 -14.48 -15.84
C ARG A 188 -12.27 -13.91 -14.69
N ALA A 189 -12.85 -12.93 -13.99
CA ALA A 189 -12.14 -12.15 -13.00
C ALA A 189 -12.05 -12.86 -11.65
N THR A 190 -11.10 -12.43 -10.82
CA THR A 190 -10.97 -12.84 -9.42
C THR A 190 -11.27 -11.66 -8.50
N VAL A 191 -12.04 -11.89 -7.43
CA VAL A 191 -12.20 -10.93 -6.33
C VAL A 191 -11.65 -11.57 -5.06
N ALA A 192 -10.65 -10.94 -4.46
CA ALA A 192 -10.03 -11.38 -3.21
C ALA A 192 -10.13 -10.27 -2.17
N GLY A 193 -10.38 -10.63 -0.92
CA GLY A 193 -10.31 -9.73 0.22
C GLY A 193 -9.20 -10.17 1.17
N THR A 194 -8.35 -9.24 1.62
CA THR A 194 -7.32 -9.56 2.61
C THR A 194 -7.17 -8.46 3.66
N THR A 195 -6.47 -8.79 4.74
CA THR A 195 -6.04 -7.82 5.76
C THR A 195 -4.66 -8.23 6.25
N LEU A 196 -3.78 -7.26 6.51
CA LEU A 196 -2.44 -7.55 7.03
C LEU A 196 -2.48 -7.90 8.52
N ARG A 197 -3.27 -7.15 9.31
CA ARG A 197 -3.31 -7.28 10.78
C ARG A 197 -3.72 -8.68 11.26
N ALA A 198 -4.73 -9.29 10.63
CA ALA A 198 -5.27 -10.57 11.09
C ALA A 198 -4.48 -11.79 10.58
N ARG A 199 -3.43 -11.61 9.77
CA ARG A 199 -2.63 -12.73 9.27
C ARG A 199 -1.93 -13.47 10.41
N PRO A 200 -1.80 -14.81 10.33
CA PRO A 200 -0.99 -15.59 11.24
C PRO A 200 0.47 -15.09 11.29
N PRO A 201 1.17 -15.23 12.43
CA PRO A 201 2.56 -14.81 12.56
C PRO A 201 3.50 -15.35 11.49
N GLN A 202 3.31 -16.60 11.05
CA GLN A 202 4.13 -17.25 10.02
C GLN A 202 3.93 -16.61 8.65
N GLU A 203 2.70 -16.19 8.32
CA GLU A 203 2.45 -15.46 7.08
C GLU A 203 3.09 -14.08 7.10
N LYS A 204 3.01 -13.35 8.23
CA LYS A 204 3.70 -12.07 8.39
C LYS A 204 5.21 -12.22 8.28
N ALA A 205 5.77 -13.27 8.89
CA ALA A 205 7.18 -13.60 8.77
C ALA A 205 7.60 -13.82 7.31
N ARG A 206 6.81 -14.58 6.53
CA ARG A 206 7.04 -14.75 5.10
C ARG A 206 6.99 -13.41 4.37
N ILE A 207 5.94 -12.60 4.58
CA ILE A 207 5.79 -11.30 3.91
C ILE A 207 6.97 -10.37 4.21
N VAL A 208 7.37 -10.27 5.49
CA VAL A 208 8.50 -9.43 5.91
C VAL A 208 9.81 -9.92 5.30
N HIS A 209 10.02 -11.24 5.22
CA HIS A 209 11.18 -11.80 4.54
C HIS A 209 11.20 -11.47 3.05
N GLU A 210 10.08 -11.65 2.35
CA GLU A 210 9.97 -11.31 0.92
C GLU A 210 10.17 -9.80 0.67
N VAL A 211 9.63 -8.94 1.54
CA VAL A 211 9.87 -7.50 1.50
C VAL A 211 11.34 -7.17 1.68
N LEU A 212 12.03 -7.80 2.64
CA LEU A 212 13.46 -7.60 2.85
C LEU A 212 14.26 -8.02 1.60
N THR A 213 13.88 -9.13 0.96
CA THR A 213 14.60 -9.68 -0.19
C THR A 213 14.35 -8.90 -1.47
N HIS A 214 13.11 -8.46 -1.70
CA HIS A 214 12.67 -7.94 -3.01
C HIS A 214 12.36 -6.44 -3.04
N VAL A 215 11.96 -5.87 -1.91
CA VAL A 215 11.54 -4.46 -1.83
C VAL A 215 12.62 -3.59 -1.20
N TRP A 216 13.33 -4.08 -0.18
CA TRP A 216 14.40 -3.31 0.49
C TRP A 216 15.47 -2.78 -0.46
N PRO A 217 15.99 -3.57 -1.43
CA PRO A 217 16.94 -3.06 -2.41
C PRO A 217 16.38 -1.91 -3.26
N LEU A 218 15.07 -1.92 -3.55
CA LEU A 218 14.38 -0.83 -4.26
C LEU A 218 14.26 0.43 -3.40
N VAL A 219 14.26 0.27 -2.08
CA VAL A 219 14.27 1.40 -1.14
C VAL A 219 15.65 2.03 -1.07
N GLU A 220 16.67 1.19 -0.93
CA GLU A 220 18.08 1.60 -0.83
C GLU A 220 18.57 2.28 -2.11
N ASP A 221 18.11 1.85 -3.29
CA ASP A 221 18.42 2.50 -4.57
C ASP A 221 17.51 3.68 -4.93
N GLY A 222 16.53 3.98 -4.08
CA GLY A 222 15.65 5.16 -4.21
C GLY A 222 14.47 5.02 -5.16
N ARG A 223 14.26 3.86 -5.80
CA ARG A 223 13.06 3.60 -6.63
C ARG A 223 11.75 3.56 -5.83
N VAL A 224 11.82 3.17 -4.56
CA VAL A 224 10.72 3.21 -3.60
C VAL A 224 11.15 4.03 -2.40
N ARG A 225 10.56 5.21 -2.18
CA ARG A 225 10.89 6.06 -1.02
C ARG A 225 9.70 6.22 -0.07
N PRO A 226 9.94 6.39 1.24
CA PRO A 226 8.90 6.80 2.17
C PRO A 226 8.35 8.17 1.76
N VAL A 227 7.02 8.31 1.75
CA VAL A 227 6.34 9.58 1.51
C VAL A 227 5.74 10.06 2.82
N VAL A 228 6.40 11.02 3.47
CA VAL A 228 6.01 11.55 4.77
C VAL A 228 5.40 12.95 4.59
N HIS A 229 4.17 13.11 5.06
CA HIS A 229 3.46 14.39 5.06
C HIS A 229 3.84 15.24 6.27
N ALA A 230 3.86 14.63 7.45
CA ALA A 230 4.14 15.31 8.70
C ALA A 230 4.80 14.36 9.71
N ARG A 231 5.63 14.94 10.58
CA ARG A 231 6.19 14.32 11.78
C ARG A 231 5.68 15.12 12.96
N LEU A 232 4.92 14.49 13.84
CA LEU A 232 4.31 15.13 15.00
C LEU A 232 4.82 14.46 16.28
N PRO A 233 4.93 15.19 17.40
CA PRO A 233 5.19 14.58 18.70
C PRO A 233 4.18 13.47 19.04
N LEU A 234 4.60 12.44 19.77
CA LEU A 234 3.74 11.31 20.15
C LEU A 234 2.52 11.75 20.97
N ASP A 235 2.66 12.78 21.81
CA ASP A 235 1.56 13.37 22.59
C ASP A 235 0.56 14.19 21.73
N GLU A 236 0.90 14.51 20.47
CA GLU A 236 0.00 15.09 19.47
C GLU A 236 -0.73 14.03 18.62
N ALA A 237 -0.82 12.77 19.09
CA ALA A 237 -1.52 11.69 18.38
C ALA A 237 -2.94 12.06 17.93
N ALA A 238 -3.70 12.79 18.76
CA ALA A 238 -5.05 13.24 18.41
C ALA A 238 -5.05 14.14 17.16
N ARG A 239 -4.13 15.11 17.11
CA ARG A 239 -3.95 15.99 15.96
C ARG A 239 -3.52 15.23 14.70
N ALA A 240 -2.66 14.22 14.85
CA ALA A 240 -2.30 13.35 13.74
C ALA A 240 -3.51 12.64 13.13
N HIS A 241 -4.45 12.18 13.97
CA HIS A 241 -5.71 11.59 13.53
C HIS A 241 -6.65 12.60 12.86
N GLU A 242 -6.81 13.79 13.44
CA GLU A 242 -7.58 14.87 12.82
C GLU A 242 -7.04 15.24 11.43
N LEU A 243 -5.72 15.29 11.28
CA LEU A 243 -5.08 15.55 9.99
C LEU A 243 -5.36 14.43 8.98
N LEU A 244 -5.35 13.17 9.40
CA LEU A 244 -5.74 12.05 8.54
C LEU A 244 -7.22 12.13 8.11
N ASP A 245 -8.11 12.50 9.04
CA ASP A 245 -9.55 12.59 8.80
C ASP A 245 -9.95 13.78 7.92
N SER A 246 -9.18 14.88 7.96
CA SER A 246 -9.34 16.01 7.03
C SER A 246 -9.20 15.59 5.56
N GLY A 247 -8.53 14.47 5.33
CA GLY A 247 -8.16 13.98 4.02
C GLY A 247 -6.99 14.72 3.39
N GLU A 248 -6.41 15.75 4.00
CA GLU A 248 -5.31 16.59 3.47
C GLU A 248 -3.98 15.83 3.26
N VAL A 249 -3.79 14.74 3.99
CA VAL A 249 -2.55 13.96 4.00
C VAL A 249 -2.23 13.38 2.63
N PHE A 250 -0.97 13.51 2.25
CA PHE A 250 -0.36 12.79 1.12
C PHE A 250 0.81 11.94 1.63
N GLY A 251 0.64 10.63 1.62
CA GLY A 251 1.57 9.66 2.21
C GLY A 251 1.22 9.33 3.66
N LYS A 252 2.21 9.45 4.56
CA LYS A 252 2.14 9.03 5.96
C LYS A 252 2.30 10.20 6.93
N VAL A 253 1.63 10.12 8.08
CA VAL A 253 1.93 10.94 9.26
C VAL A 253 2.68 10.06 10.24
N LEU A 254 3.77 10.57 10.79
CA LEU A 254 4.63 9.87 11.75
C LEU A 254 4.51 10.53 13.12
N LEU A 255 4.49 9.70 14.17
CA LEU A 255 4.60 10.13 15.55
C LEU A 255 6.02 9.90 16.05
N VAL A 256 6.59 10.92 16.70
CA VAL A 256 7.96 10.91 17.20
C VAL A 256 7.91 10.94 18.74
N PRO A 257 8.45 9.92 19.43
CA PRO A 257 8.56 9.89 20.88
C PRO A 257 9.44 11.00 21.45
#